data_AF-A0A959TFZ4-F1
#
_entry.id   AF-A0A959TFZ4-F1
#
_cell.length_a   1.000
_cell.length_b   1.000
_cell.length_c   1.000
_cell.angle_alpha   90.00
_cell.angle_beta   90.00
_cell.angle_gamma   90.00
#
_symmetry.space_group_name_H-M   'P 1'
#
loop_
_entity.id
_entity.type
_entity.pdbx_description
1 polymer ?
#
loop_
_entity_poly.entity_id
_entity_poly.type
_entity_poly.pdbx_seq_one_letter_code
_entity_poly.pdbx_strand_id
1 'polypeptide(L)'
;MLTINTRRVARLKGIPRPLNFLVSNGFTYHTARNLLAGKLRRVDLGDLERLCRIFQCEPHDLLDYTPSRNQPKGLPDHLAFLTKQEVTTDIHRIIGSLTLDQMAELTQEVAARYKKAG
;
A
#
# COMPACT_ATOMS: atom_id res chain seq x y z
N MET A 1 13.87 -6.17 -10.01
CA MET A 1 14.18 -4.81 -9.52
C MET A 1 13.26 -4.53 -8.35
N LEU A 2 13.85 -4.22 -7.19
CA LEU A 2 13.10 -3.84 -6.01
C LEU A 2 12.84 -2.33 -6.00
N THR A 3 11.63 -1.96 -5.60
CA THR A 3 11.21 -0.57 -5.42
C THR A 3 10.27 -0.44 -4.22
N ILE A 4 10.22 0.75 -3.63
CA ILE A 4 9.20 1.12 -2.65
C ILE A 4 7.95 1.59 -3.39
N ASN A 5 6.81 0.96 -3.08
CA ASN A 5 5.51 1.24 -3.68
C ASN A 5 4.50 1.73 -2.62
N THR A 6 4.77 2.89 -2.03
CA THR A 6 3.89 3.54 -1.05
C THR A 6 2.51 3.85 -1.62
N ARG A 7 2.42 4.14 -2.92
CA ARG A 7 1.15 4.43 -3.60
C ARG A 7 0.19 3.25 -3.54
N ARG A 8 0.67 2.02 -3.77
CA ARG A 8 -0.16 0.80 -3.69
C ARG A 8 -0.71 0.61 -2.28
N VAL A 9 0.14 0.76 -1.26
CA VAL A 9 -0.27 0.60 0.14
C VAL A 9 -1.29 1.67 0.55
N ALA A 10 -1.08 2.93 0.15
CA ALA A 10 -2.03 4.00 0.43
C ALA A 10 -3.42 3.75 -0.19
N ARG A 11 -3.47 3.18 -1.40
CA ARG A 11 -4.74 2.77 -2.04
C ARG A 11 -5.44 1.65 -1.28
N LEU A 12 -4.70 0.60 -0.90
CA LEU A 12 -5.25 -0.52 -0.13
C LEU A 12 -5.80 -0.09 1.22
N LYS A 13 -5.14 0.89 1.85
CA LYS A 13 -5.57 1.47 3.13
C LYS A 13 -6.67 2.53 2.98
N GLY A 14 -7.18 2.74 1.76
CA GLY A 14 -8.26 3.69 1.50
C GLY A 14 -7.89 5.13 1.83
N ILE A 15 -6.65 5.55 1.55
CA ILE A 15 -6.20 6.92 1.82
C ILE A 15 -6.40 7.77 0.55
N PRO A 16 -7.37 8.70 0.53
CA PRO A 16 -7.76 9.43 -0.69
C PRO A 16 -6.76 10.53 -1.08
N ARG A 17 -6.03 11.07 -0.11
CA ARG A 17 -5.01 12.12 -0.31
C ARG A 17 -3.65 11.69 0.25
N PRO A 18 -2.94 10.77 -0.40
CA PRO A 18 -1.71 10.18 0.15
C PRO A 18 -0.61 11.21 0.45
N LEU A 19 -0.49 12.26 -0.37
CA LEU A 19 0.52 13.29 -0.16
C LEU A 19 0.28 14.04 1.16
N ASN A 20 -0.96 14.49 1.38
CA ASN A 20 -1.33 15.20 2.61
C ASN A 20 -1.20 14.28 3.82
N PHE A 21 -1.59 13.01 3.68
CA PHE A 21 -1.45 12.01 4.74
C PHE A 21 0.01 11.81 5.16
N LEU A 22 0.94 11.70 4.21
CA LEU A 22 2.36 11.58 4.54
C LEU A 22 2.89 12.86 5.20
N VAL A 23 2.56 14.04 4.67
CA VAL A 23 3.02 15.31 5.25
C VAL A 23 2.50 15.51 6.67
N SER A 24 1.22 15.21 6.93
CA SER A 24 0.64 15.29 8.27
C SER A 24 1.23 14.29 9.25
N ASN A 25 1.87 13.22 8.76
CA ASN A 25 2.56 12.21 9.56
C ASN A 25 4.08 12.45 9.64
N GLY A 26 4.55 13.66 9.34
CA GLY A 26 5.93 14.08 9.62
C GLY A 26 6.94 13.84 8.50
N PHE A 27 6.49 13.43 7.30
CA PHE A 27 7.36 13.42 6.13
C PHE A 27 7.48 14.82 5.53
N THR A 28 8.68 15.19 5.06
CA THR A 28 8.81 16.42 4.27
C THR A 28 8.01 16.29 2.97
N TYR A 29 7.56 17.42 2.42
CA TYR A 29 6.86 17.43 1.14
C TYR A 29 7.66 16.75 0.02
N HIS A 30 8.98 16.98 -0.02
CA HIS A 30 9.87 16.38 -1.01
C HIS A 30 9.93 14.86 -0.85
N THR A 31 10.18 14.38 0.38
CA THR A 31 10.18 12.94 0.70
C THR A 31 8.85 12.29 0.35
N ALA A 32 7.73 12.92 0.73
CA ALA A 32 6.39 12.41 0.45
C ALA A 32 6.10 12.29 -1.06
N ARG A 33 6.51 13.27 -1.87
CA ARG A 33 6.38 13.17 -3.34
C ARG A 33 7.23 12.03 -3.92
N ASN A 34 8.45 11.86 -3.43
CA ASN A 34 9.35 10.79 -3.88
C ASN A 34 8.79 9.40 -3.54
N LEU A 35 8.26 9.22 -2.32
CA LEU A 35 7.61 7.99 -1.89
C LEU A 35 6.39 7.64 -2.76
N LEU A 36 5.59 8.64 -3.15
CA LEU A 36 4.40 8.45 -3.98
C LEU A 36 4.67 8.33 -5.48
N ALA A 37 5.90 8.58 -5.93
CA ALA A 37 6.29 8.37 -7.33
C ALA A 37 6.28 6.88 -7.72
N GLY A 38 6.30 5.96 -6.74
CA GLY A 38 6.11 4.52 -6.94
C GLY A 38 7.28 3.78 -7.58
N LYS A 39 8.49 4.38 -7.57
CA LYS A 39 9.71 3.81 -8.17
C LYS A 39 10.96 4.11 -7.35
N LEU A 40 10.79 4.43 -6.08
CA LEU A 40 11.89 4.83 -5.22
C LEU A 40 12.77 3.59 -4.93
N ARG A 41 14.07 3.69 -5.23
CA ARG A 41 15.04 2.59 -5.06
C ARG A 41 15.78 2.64 -3.72
N ARG A 42 15.67 3.75 -3.00
CA ARG A 42 16.35 4.00 -1.73
C ARG A 42 15.41 4.72 -0.81
N VAL A 43 15.21 4.17 0.37
CA VAL A 43 14.55 4.81 1.51
C VAL A 43 15.43 4.52 2.70
N ASP A 44 15.63 5.48 3.59
CA ASP A 44 16.31 5.19 4.85
C ASP A 44 15.40 4.35 5.76
N LEU A 45 16.01 3.68 6.74
CA LEU A 45 15.28 2.78 7.63
C LEU A 45 14.31 3.54 8.55
N GLY A 46 14.58 4.80 8.88
CA GLY A 46 13.71 5.60 9.72
C GLY A 46 12.40 5.94 9.00
N ASP A 47 12.50 6.31 7.73
CA ASP A 47 11.34 6.52 6.87
C ASP A 47 10.58 5.22 6.62
N LEU A 48 11.27 4.09 6.40
CA LEU A 48 10.64 2.77 6.27
C LEU A 48 9.84 2.38 7.52
N GLU A 49 10.44 2.52 8.70
CA GLU A 49 9.78 2.25 9.98
C GLU A 49 8.56 3.15 10.19
N ARG A 50 8.69 4.45 9.89
CA ARG A 50 7.58 5.40 9.98
C ARG A 50 6.43 5.00 9.05
N LEU A 51 6.73 4.61 7.81
CA LEU A 51 5.73 4.12 6.86
C LEU A 51 4.99 2.90 7.41
N CYS A 52 5.71 1.90 7.91
CA CYS A 52 5.10 0.69 8.49
C CYS A 52 4.16 1.02 9.65
N ARG A 53 4.53 1.96 10.52
CA ARG A 53 3.69 2.39 11.66
C ARG A 53 2.40 3.07 11.20
N ILE A 54 2.50 4.05 10.30
CA ILE A 54 1.31 4.82 9.89
C ILE A 54 0.39 4.03 8.96
N PHE A 55 0.93 3.12 8.16
CA PHE A 55 0.13 2.24 7.31
C PHE A 55 -0.32 0.98 8.03
N GLN A 56 0.22 0.63 9.21
CA GLN A 56 0.01 -0.66 9.87
C GLN A 56 0.29 -1.81 8.90
N CYS A 57 1.51 -1.87 8.39
CA CYS A 57 1.98 -2.90 7.47
C CYS A 57 3.41 -3.34 7.84
N GLU A 58 3.86 -4.42 7.22
CA GLU A 58 5.22 -4.91 7.37
C GLU A 58 6.16 -4.29 6.32
N PRO A 59 7.50 -4.32 6.53
CA PRO A 59 8.45 -3.76 5.56
C PRO A 59 8.30 -4.36 4.15
N HIS A 60 8.02 -5.66 4.08
CA HIS A 60 7.86 -6.37 2.82
C HIS A 60 6.57 -5.98 2.07
N ASP A 61 5.58 -5.41 2.77
CA ASP A 61 4.36 -4.87 2.17
C ASP A 61 4.60 -3.57 1.41
N LEU A 62 5.69 -2.85 1.70
CA LEU A 62 6.06 -1.62 0.99
C LEU A 62 6.92 -1.91 -0.24
N LEU A 63 7.52 -3.09 -0.31
CA LEU A 63 8.37 -3.51 -1.41
C LEU A 63 7.54 -4.03 -2.58
N ASP A 64 8.06 -3.80 -3.77
CA ASP A 64 7.55 -4.34 -5.02
C ASP A 64 8.73 -4.84 -5.85
N TYR A 65 8.51 -5.96 -6.55
CA TYR A 65 9.55 -6.63 -7.31
C TYR A 65 9.12 -6.85 -8.76
N THR A 66 9.91 -6.29 -9.68
CA THR A 66 9.76 -6.54 -11.13
C THR A 66 10.89 -7.44 -11.63
N PRO A 67 10.64 -8.70 -12.04
CA PRO A 67 11.69 -9.59 -12.54
C PRO A 67 12.49 -8.97 -13.69
N SER A 68 13.81 -9.19 -13.69
CA SER A 68 14.66 -8.74 -14.81
C SER A 68 14.49 -9.67 -16.00
N ARG A 69 14.44 -9.12 -17.22
CA ARG A 69 14.45 -9.92 -18.46
C ARG A 69 15.74 -10.74 -18.64
N ASN A 70 16.80 -10.37 -17.93
CA ASN A 70 18.12 -11.02 -18.00
C ASN A 70 18.35 -12.03 -16.87
N GLN A 71 17.30 -12.49 -16.18
CA GLN A 71 17.47 -13.53 -15.16
C GLN A 71 17.94 -14.85 -15.78
N PRO A 72 18.88 -15.57 -15.13
CA PRO A 72 19.25 -16.92 -15.53
C PRO A 72 18.01 -17.81 -15.57
N LYS A 73 17.74 -18.43 -16.72
CA LYS A 73 16.65 -19.39 -16.87
C LYS A 73 16.97 -20.64 -16.04
N GLY A 74 16.00 -21.12 -15.26
CA GLY A 74 16.11 -22.38 -14.50
C GLY A 74 16.48 -22.26 -13.03
N LEU A 75 16.69 -21.03 -12.51
CA LEU A 75 16.85 -20.81 -11.07
C LEU A 75 15.53 -20.34 -10.43
N PRO A 76 15.20 -20.79 -9.20
CA PRO A 76 14.09 -20.23 -8.44
C PRO A 76 14.27 -18.73 -8.19
N ASP A 77 13.25 -17.92 -8.47
CA ASP A 77 13.25 -16.51 -8.10
C ASP A 77 12.78 -16.33 -6.65
N HIS A 78 13.72 -16.25 -5.72
CA HIS A 78 13.45 -16.06 -4.30
C HIS A 78 12.82 -14.70 -3.95
N LEU A 79 12.73 -13.75 -4.90
CA LEU A 79 12.04 -12.47 -4.72
C LEU A 79 10.63 -12.48 -5.31
N ALA A 80 10.19 -13.58 -5.94
CA ALA A 80 8.89 -13.66 -6.58
C ALA A 80 7.73 -13.29 -5.63
N PHE A 81 7.84 -13.59 -4.33
CA PHE A 81 6.83 -13.27 -3.32
C PHE A 81 6.62 -11.75 -3.09
N LEU A 82 7.58 -10.93 -3.51
CA LEU A 82 7.51 -9.47 -3.48
C LEU A 82 6.83 -8.89 -4.73
N THR A 83 6.50 -9.72 -5.72
CA THR A 83 5.71 -9.28 -6.89
C THR A 83 4.28 -9.04 -6.43
N LYS A 84 3.81 -7.79 -6.45
CA LYS A 84 2.46 -7.46 -5.99
C LYS A 84 1.58 -7.11 -7.20
N GLN A 85 0.30 -7.48 -7.11
CA GLN A 85 -0.67 -7.03 -8.10
C GLN A 85 -0.90 -5.53 -7.97
N GLU A 86 -1.01 -4.83 -9.09
CA GLU A 86 -1.43 -3.44 -9.06
C GLU A 86 -2.86 -3.33 -8.55
N VAL A 87 -3.06 -2.37 -7.65
CA VAL A 87 -4.38 -2.05 -7.09
C VAL A 87 -4.98 -0.97 -7.99
N THR A 88 -5.83 -1.42 -8.90
CA THR A 88 -6.52 -0.58 -9.89
C THR A 88 -7.84 -0.02 -9.35
N THR A 89 -8.43 -0.69 -8.37
CA THR A 89 -9.72 -0.29 -7.79
C THR A 89 -9.53 0.60 -6.57
N ASP A 90 -10.18 1.76 -6.57
CA ASP A 90 -10.24 2.67 -5.44
C ASP A 90 -11.45 2.31 -4.55
N ILE A 91 -11.19 1.97 -3.29
CA ILE A 91 -12.24 1.59 -2.33
C ILE A 91 -13.28 2.70 -2.14
N HIS A 92 -12.88 3.98 -2.26
CA HIS A 92 -13.81 5.11 -2.16
C HIS A 92 -14.80 5.14 -3.33
N ARG A 93 -14.35 4.74 -4.52
CA ARG A 93 -15.21 4.64 -5.70
C ARG A 93 -16.23 3.50 -5.55
N ILE A 94 -15.82 2.37 -4.97
CA ILE A 94 -16.73 1.26 -4.67
C ILE A 94 -17.78 1.73 -3.68
N ILE A 95 -17.34 2.21 -2.51
CA ILE A 95 -18.22 2.67 -1.42
C ILE A 95 -19.18 3.75 -1.90
N GLY A 96 -18.70 4.75 -2.63
CA GLY A 96 -19.52 5.84 -3.14
C GLY A 96 -20.54 5.43 -4.22
N SER A 97 -20.42 4.22 -4.78
CA SER A 97 -21.37 3.69 -5.77
C SER A 97 -22.48 2.83 -5.17
N LEU A 98 -22.39 2.48 -3.89
CA LEU A 98 -23.36 1.64 -3.20
C LEU A 98 -24.59 2.46 -2.77
N THR A 99 -25.77 1.83 -2.79
CA THR A 99 -26.97 2.41 -2.18
C THR A 99 -26.87 2.42 -0.65
N LEU A 100 -27.77 3.16 0.01
CA LEU A 100 -27.80 3.21 1.48
C LEU A 100 -28.00 1.82 2.10
N ASP A 101 -28.88 1.00 1.52
CA ASP A 101 -29.14 -0.37 2.00
C ASP A 101 -27.89 -1.26 1.84
N GLN A 102 -27.23 -1.20 0.68
CA GLN A 102 -25.99 -1.93 0.42
C GLN A 102 -24.85 -1.50 1.34
N MET A 103 -24.75 -0.20 1.66
CA MET A 103 -23.78 0.31 2.62
C MET A 103 -24.06 -0.17 4.04
N ALA A 104 -25.33 -0.24 4.44
CA ALA A 104 -25.72 -0.75 5.75
C ALA A 104 -25.36 -2.24 5.89
N GLU A 105 -25.66 -3.04 4.85
CA GLU A 105 -25.31 -4.46 4.79
C GLU A 105 -23.79 -4.66 4.86
N LEU A 106 -23.01 -3.99 4.00
CA LEU A 106 -21.54 -4.06 4.01
C LEU A 106 -20.95 -3.71 5.38
N THR A 107 -21.50 -2.69 6.04
CA THR A 107 -21.02 -2.26 7.36
C THR A 107 -21.28 -3.35 8.41
N GLN A 108 -22.45 -4.00 8.38
CA GLN A 108 -22.77 -5.10 9.28
C GLN A 108 -21.84 -6.29 9.06
N GLU A 109 -21.59 -6.67 7.80
CA GLU A 109 -20.69 -7.77 7.45
C GLU A 109 -19.26 -7.53 7.93
N VAL A 110 -18.71 -6.34 7.65
CA VAL A 110 -17.34 -5.97 8.07
C VAL A 110 -17.25 -5.94 9.60
N ALA A 111 -18.25 -5.37 10.28
CA ALA A 111 -18.30 -5.33 11.74
C ALA A 111 -18.39 -6.73 12.36
N ALA A 112 -19.18 -7.64 11.77
CA ALA A 112 -19.27 -9.02 12.21
C ALA A 112 -17.95 -9.78 12.01
N ARG A 113 -17.29 -9.57 10.87
CA ARG A 113 -16.04 -10.25 10.50
C ARG A 113 -14.82 -9.79 11.28
N TYR A 114 -14.73 -8.49 11.58
CA TYR A 114 -13.55 -7.88 12.21
C TYR A 114 -13.82 -7.31 13.59
N LYS A 115 -14.90 -7.74 14.26
CA LYS A 115 -15.18 -7.40 15.66
C LYS A 115 -13.96 -7.81 16.50
N LYS A 116 -13.10 -6.85 16.83
CA LYS A 116 -12.02 -7.08 17.79
C LYS A 116 -12.70 -7.34 19.13
N ALA A 117 -12.40 -8.48 19.76
CA ALA A 117 -12.52 -8.59 21.20
C ALA A 117 -11.62 -7.46 21.75
N GLY A 118 -12.24 -6.44 22.34
CA GLY A 118 -11.55 -5.28 22.87
C GLY A 118 -10.50 -5.67 23.91
#